data_AF-A0A934G4I8-F1
#
_entry.id   AF-A0A934G4I8-F1
#
_cell.length_a   1.000
_cell.length_b   1.000
_cell.length_c   1.000
_cell.angle_alpha   90.00
_cell.angle_beta   90.00
_cell.angle_gamma   90.00
#
_symmetry.space_group_name_H-M   'P 1'
#
loop_
_entity.id
_entity.type
_entity.pdbx_description
1 polymer ?
#
loop_
_entity_poly.entity_id
_entity_poly.type
_entity_poly.pdbx_seq_one_letter_code
_entity_poly.pdbx_strand_id
1 'polypeptide(L)'
;MELPAIRLSPQAGKSLVVPLQGGGSAEAIAIHWTQPWFVPSSLANKLRRDAVEKLEAARLAAHQPLPRKAAVEPPAQYPEETLSYLANVYNSAAQSFYAKHGVKLMAAAYEQHQETGEVSLMITRHCIRYSLSLCPRQARGVIGVQGQVRAEPMMLVNGSEKLRLEFDCRKCEMHVMGKMKKHILKTSPPMV
;
A
#
# COMPACT_ATOMS: atom_id res chain seq x y z
N MET A 1 51.23 14.13 21.77
CA MET A 1 50.64 12.91 21.18
C MET A 1 50.87 12.98 19.70
N GLU A 2 51.93 12.33 19.24
CA GLU A 2 52.28 12.26 17.83
C GLU A 2 51.24 11.44 17.08
N LEU A 3 50.71 12.02 16.01
CA LEU A 3 49.87 11.31 15.04
C LEU A 3 50.77 10.27 14.33
N PRO A 4 50.38 8.99 14.28
CA PRO A 4 51.20 7.99 13.59
C PRO A 4 51.32 8.37 12.11
N ALA A 5 52.55 8.30 11.60
CA ALA A 5 52.85 8.51 10.19
C ALA A 5 52.20 7.42 9.36
N ILE A 6 51.11 7.77 8.70
CA ILE A 6 50.35 6.90 7.82
C ILE A 6 50.93 7.05 6.40
N ARG A 7 51.71 6.07 5.95
CA ARG A 7 52.13 5.93 4.54
C ARG A 7 51.20 4.96 3.82
N LEU A 8 50.84 5.28 2.58
CA LEU A 8 50.19 4.34 1.66
C LEU A 8 50.75 4.40 0.23
N SER A 9 50.50 3.29 -0.46
CA SER A 9 50.82 2.92 -1.84
C SER A 9 50.38 3.96 -2.90
N PRO A 10 51.08 4.08 -4.05
CA PRO A 10 51.06 5.26 -4.92
C PRO A 10 49.85 5.40 -5.86
N GLN A 11 48.81 4.57 -5.75
CA GLN A 11 47.84 4.39 -6.84
C GLN A 11 46.53 5.19 -6.73
N ALA A 12 46.31 6.01 -5.69
CA ALA A 12 45.15 6.89 -5.62
C ALA A 12 45.51 8.29 -6.14
N GLY A 13 44.96 8.68 -7.29
CA GLY A 13 45.13 10.03 -7.87
C GLY A 13 44.65 11.16 -6.94
N LYS A 14 44.92 12.42 -7.30
CA LYS A 14 44.60 13.64 -6.50
C LYS A 14 43.10 13.95 -6.36
N SER A 15 42.23 13.08 -6.84
CA SER A 15 40.79 13.28 -6.83
C SER A 15 40.03 11.96 -6.91
N LEU A 16 38.86 11.92 -6.29
CA LEU A 16 37.88 10.84 -6.40
C LEU A 16 36.53 11.43 -6.82
N VAL A 17 35.96 10.89 -7.88
CA VAL A 17 34.59 11.22 -8.31
C VAL A 17 33.71 10.02 -8.02
N VAL A 18 32.70 10.21 -7.19
CA VAL A 18 31.69 9.18 -6.88
C VAL A 18 30.40 9.56 -7.59
N PRO A 19 29.96 8.83 -8.63
CA PRO A 19 28.66 9.04 -9.24
C PRO A 19 27.57 8.67 -8.22
N LEU A 20 26.56 9.53 -8.08
CA LEU A 20 25.41 9.26 -7.22
C LEU A 20 24.33 8.59 -8.05
N GLN A 21 24.00 7.34 -7.73
CA GLN A 21 22.89 6.63 -8.35
C GLN A 21 21.65 6.74 -7.46
N GLY A 22 20.61 7.39 -7.97
CA GLY A 22 19.29 7.46 -7.33
C GLY A 22 18.73 8.88 -7.25
N GLY A 23 17.85 9.22 -8.21
CA GLY A 23 16.74 10.20 -8.20
C GLY A 23 16.83 11.57 -7.46
N GLY A 24 17.97 11.95 -6.89
CA GLY A 24 18.16 13.24 -6.23
C GLY A 24 18.71 14.31 -7.18
N SER A 25 18.75 15.56 -6.73
CA SER A 25 19.25 16.72 -7.50
C SER A 25 20.77 16.78 -7.67
N ALA A 26 21.52 15.82 -7.11
CA ALA A 26 22.98 15.75 -7.20
C ALA A 26 23.39 14.49 -7.97
N GLU A 27 24.17 14.68 -9.04
CA GLU A 27 24.54 13.61 -9.98
C GLU A 27 25.90 12.97 -9.64
N ALA A 28 26.81 13.73 -9.01
CA ALA A 28 28.12 13.24 -8.61
C ALA A 28 28.71 14.07 -7.46
N ILE A 29 29.60 13.45 -6.69
CA ILE A 29 30.45 14.13 -5.70
C ILE A 29 31.90 14.01 -6.16
N ALA A 30 32.55 15.15 -6.39
CA ALA A 30 33.98 15.23 -6.65
C ALA A 30 34.71 15.65 -5.37
N ILE A 31 35.65 14.81 -4.92
CA ILE A 31 36.52 15.09 -3.77
C ILE A 31 37.92 15.32 -4.32
N HIS A 32 38.48 16.50 -4.04
CA HIS A 32 39.85 16.86 -4.40
C HIS A 32 40.71 16.90 -3.14
N TRP A 33 41.91 16.33 -3.21
CA TRP A 33 42.88 16.37 -2.11
C TRP A 33 44.28 16.67 -2.61
N THR A 34 45.08 17.29 -1.74
CA THR A 34 46.44 17.77 -2.08
C THR A 34 47.44 16.64 -2.33
N GLN A 35 47.25 15.51 -1.65
CA GLN A 35 48.10 14.32 -1.74
C GLN A 35 47.25 13.06 -1.44
N PRO A 36 47.72 11.85 -1.76
CA PRO A 36 47.02 10.62 -1.39
C PRO A 36 46.98 10.45 0.13
N TRP A 37 45.79 10.30 0.70
CA TRP A 37 45.58 10.05 2.13
C TRP A 37 45.07 8.61 2.32
N PHE A 38 45.55 7.93 3.35
CA PHE A 38 44.89 6.73 3.84
C PHE A 38 43.82 7.09 4.86
N VAL A 39 42.65 6.47 4.71
CA VAL A 39 41.56 6.59 5.67
C VAL A 39 41.23 5.18 6.16
N PRO A 40 41.39 4.88 7.47
CA PRO A 40 40.96 3.61 8.02
C PRO A 40 39.47 3.37 7.79
N SER A 41 39.08 2.13 7.48
CA SER A 41 37.68 1.78 7.21
C SER A 41 36.75 2.12 8.38
N SER A 42 37.23 2.03 9.63
CA SER A 42 36.49 2.43 10.83
C SER A 42 36.16 3.92 10.85
N LEU A 43 37.13 4.77 10.48
CA LEU A 43 36.97 6.22 10.39
C LEU A 43 36.05 6.61 9.23
N ALA A 44 36.24 5.99 8.06
CA ALA A 44 35.35 6.20 6.90
C ALA A 44 33.89 5.83 7.23
N ASN A 45 33.68 4.70 7.91
CA ASN A 45 32.35 4.28 8.35
C ASN A 45 31.73 5.24 9.39
N LYS A 46 32.53 5.81 10.28
CA LYS A 46 32.07 6.84 11.21
C LYS A 46 31.63 8.09 10.47
N LEU A 47 32.48 8.63 9.59
CA LEU A 47 32.17 9.81 8.77
C LEU A 47 30.90 9.60 7.94
N ARG A 48 30.70 8.40 7.39
CA ARG A 48 29.48 8.06 6.66
C ARG A 48 28.23 8.15 7.54
N ARG A 49 28.27 7.60 8.76
CA ARG A 49 27.14 7.69 9.70
C ARG A 49 26.86 9.14 10.10
N ASP A 50 27.90 9.87 10.49
CA ASP A 50 27.79 11.27 10.91
C ASP A 50 27.24 12.15 9.76
N ALA A 51 27.64 11.88 8.52
CA ALA A 51 27.13 12.59 7.34
C ALA A 51 25.65 12.29 7.05
N VAL A 52 25.23 11.02 7.17
CA VAL A 52 23.82 10.63 7.00
C VAL A 52 22.95 11.27 8.07
N GLU A 53 23.37 11.23 9.35
CA GLU A 53 22.64 11.84 10.45
C GLU A 53 22.45 13.35 10.24
N LYS A 54 23.52 14.05 9.84
CA LYS A 54 23.45 15.48 9.52
C LYS A 54 22.57 15.78 8.32
N LEU A 55 22.60 14.93 7.29
CA LEU A 55 21.76 15.08 6.10
C LEU A 55 20.28 14.87 6.44
N GLU A 56 19.96 13.87 7.25
CA GLU A 56 18.59 13.62 7.73
C GLU A 56 18.07 14.79 8.57
N ALA A 57 18.88 15.29 9.51
CA ALA A 57 18.55 16.47 10.30
C ALA A 57 18.33 17.71 9.41
N ALA A 58 19.20 17.93 8.42
CA ALA A 58 19.05 19.02 7.45
C ALA A 58 17.78 18.88 6.60
N ARG A 59 17.44 17.66 6.17
CA ARG A 59 16.20 17.38 5.42
C ARG A 59 14.96 17.65 6.25
N LEU A 60 14.95 17.25 7.53
CA LEU A 60 13.84 17.52 8.43
C LEU A 60 13.71 19.01 8.73
N ALA A 61 14.82 19.72 8.94
CA ALA A 61 14.81 21.18 9.15
C ALA A 61 14.37 21.95 7.90
N ALA A 62 14.73 21.47 6.71
CA ALA A 62 14.34 22.03 5.43
C ALA A 62 12.96 21.53 4.94
N HIS A 63 12.34 20.59 5.64
CA HIS A 63 11.04 20.05 5.25
C HIS A 63 9.98 21.13 5.42
N GLN A 64 9.53 21.70 4.30
CA GLN A 64 8.40 22.61 4.25
C GLN A 64 7.14 21.77 4.01
N PRO A 65 6.22 21.67 4.99
CA PRO A 65 4.94 21.01 4.75
C PRO A 65 4.21 21.76 3.65
N LEU A 66 3.77 21.04 2.63
CA LEU A 66 2.91 21.63 1.62
C LEU A 66 1.63 22.13 2.31
N PRO A 67 1.19 23.37 2.03
CA PRO A 67 -0.05 23.87 2.61
C PRO A 67 -1.20 22.96 2.19
N ARG A 68 -2.11 22.69 3.12
CA ARG A 68 -3.33 21.93 2.81
C ARG A 68 -4.11 22.71 1.74
N LYS A 69 -4.50 22.02 0.67
CA LYS A 69 -5.39 22.60 -0.34
C LYS A 69 -6.67 23.09 0.35
N ALA A 70 -7.08 24.32 0.04
CA ALA A 70 -8.33 24.89 0.54
C ALA A 70 -9.51 23.98 0.15
N ALA A 71 -10.52 23.92 1.03
CA ALA A 71 -11.76 23.20 0.72
C ALA A 71 -12.44 23.84 -0.51
N VAL A 72 -12.98 23.00 -1.38
CA VAL A 72 -13.77 23.46 -2.53
C VAL A 72 -15.17 23.84 -2.03
N GLU A 73 -15.61 25.05 -2.37
CA GLU A 73 -16.94 25.56 -2.03
C GLU A 73 -17.66 25.97 -3.34
N PRO A 74 -18.86 25.43 -3.64
CA PRO A 74 -19.60 24.46 -2.82
C PRO A 74 -18.96 23.06 -2.81
N PRO A 75 -19.31 22.21 -1.83
CA PRO A 75 -18.77 20.87 -1.75
C PRO A 75 -19.09 20.07 -3.02
N ALA A 76 -18.09 19.35 -3.53
CA ALA A 76 -18.28 18.47 -4.69
C ALA A 76 -19.38 17.45 -4.41
N GLN A 77 -20.24 17.14 -5.38
CA GLN A 77 -21.30 16.15 -5.15
C GLN A 77 -20.74 14.74 -5.31
N TYR A 78 -21.12 13.84 -4.39
CA TYR A 78 -20.78 12.43 -4.50
C TYR A 78 -21.64 11.79 -5.61
N PRO A 79 -21.10 10.87 -6.44
CA PRO A 79 -21.83 10.32 -7.58
C PRO A 79 -23.10 9.55 -7.21
N GLU A 80 -23.16 8.96 -6.01
CA GLU A 80 -24.26 8.15 -5.53
C GLU A 80 -24.98 8.83 -4.36
N GLU A 81 -26.32 8.81 -4.34
CA GLU A 81 -27.09 9.36 -3.21
C GLU A 81 -27.28 8.36 -2.07
N THR A 82 -26.98 7.08 -2.31
CA THR A 82 -27.22 5.97 -1.38
C THR A 82 -26.00 5.07 -1.30
N LEU A 83 -25.46 4.91 -0.09
CA LEU A 83 -24.29 4.08 0.16
C LEU A 83 -24.68 2.81 0.91
N SER A 84 -24.21 1.67 0.41
CA SER A 84 -24.34 0.38 1.10
C SER A 84 -23.24 0.19 2.16
N TYR A 85 -23.31 -0.91 2.92
CA TYR A 85 -22.31 -1.26 3.93
C TYR A 85 -20.88 -1.33 3.35
N LEU A 86 -20.74 -1.55 2.04
CA LEU A 86 -19.46 -1.61 1.32
C LEU A 86 -18.71 -0.27 1.31
N ALA A 87 -19.38 0.84 1.56
CA ALA A 87 -18.75 2.16 1.65
C ALA A 87 -17.99 2.38 2.97
N ASN A 88 -18.04 1.42 3.90
CA ASN A 88 -17.34 1.43 5.19
C ASN A 88 -17.50 2.76 5.95
N VAL A 89 -18.72 3.29 5.99
CA VAL A 89 -19.03 4.52 6.72
C VAL A 89 -19.24 4.17 8.19
N TYR A 90 -18.13 4.07 8.91
CA TYR A 90 -18.14 3.58 10.29
C TYR A 90 -18.36 4.69 11.33
N ASN A 91 -17.65 5.82 11.22
CA ASN A 91 -17.65 6.88 12.23
C ASN A 91 -18.50 8.10 11.83
N SER A 92 -18.83 8.94 12.81
CA SER A 92 -19.65 10.14 12.63
C SER A 92 -19.00 11.19 11.71
N ALA A 93 -17.67 11.28 11.71
CA ALA A 93 -16.94 12.17 10.80
C ALA A 93 -17.16 11.77 9.33
N ALA A 94 -17.10 10.48 9.01
CA ALA A 94 -17.40 9.96 7.68
C ALA A 94 -18.86 10.20 7.29
N GLN A 95 -19.81 9.96 8.21
CA GLN A 95 -21.23 10.26 7.97
C GLN A 95 -21.44 11.75 7.62
N SER A 96 -20.88 12.66 8.41
CA SER A 96 -21.00 14.11 8.16
C SER A 96 -20.34 14.53 6.84
N PHE A 97 -19.21 13.92 6.47
CA PHE A 97 -18.54 14.14 5.20
C PHE A 97 -19.47 13.78 4.02
N TYR A 98 -19.95 12.54 3.95
CA TYR A 98 -20.79 12.10 2.84
C TYR A 98 -22.13 12.84 2.78
N ALA A 99 -22.73 13.18 3.94
CA ALA A 99 -23.94 14.00 3.98
C ALA A 99 -23.70 15.41 3.40
N LYS A 100 -22.56 16.05 3.73
CA LYS A 100 -22.15 17.34 3.12
C LYS A 100 -21.94 17.23 1.60
N HIS A 101 -21.62 16.04 1.10
CA HIS A 101 -21.41 15.73 -0.31
C HIS A 101 -22.68 15.17 -1.02
N GLY A 102 -23.87 15.30 -0.42
CA GLY A 102 -25.15 15.00 -1.07
C GLY A 102 -25.68 13.58 -0.89
N VAL A 103 -25.00 12.74 -0.11
CA VAL A 103 -25.47 11.39 0.21
C VAL A 103 -26.62 11.48 1.22
N LYS A 104 -27.74 10.83 0.91
CA LYS A 104 -28.99 10.88 1.71
C LYS A 104 -29.16 9.66 2.60
N LEU A 105 -28.77 8.48 2.11
CA LEU A 105 -28.94 7.22 2.83
C LEU A 105 -27.62 6.48 2.91
N MET A 106 -27.26 6.08 4.12
CA MET A 106 -25.99 5.43 4.42
C MET A 106 -26.29 4.21 5.28
N ALA A 107 -26.07 3.02 4.71
CA ALA A 107 -26.15 1.79 5.48
C ALA A 107 -24.99 1.73 6.49
N ALA A 108 -25.23 1.05 7.61
CA ALA A 108 -24.20 0.82 8.60
C ALA A 108 -23.04 0.02 8.00
N ALA A 109 -21.81 0.38 8.38
CA ALA A 109 -20.65 -0.42 8.06
C ALA A 109 -20.79 -1.84 8.61
N TYR A 110 -20.17 -2.81 7.93
CA TYR A 110 -20.32 -4.23 8.25
C TYR A 110 -19.96 -4.55 9.71
N GLU A 111 -18.94 -3.88 10.24
CA GLU A 111 -18.42 -4.01 11.61
C GLU A 111 -19.38 -3.47 12.69
N GLN A 112 -20.49 -2.82 12.31
CA GLN A 112 -21.56 -2.43 13.23
C GLN A 112 -22.59 -3.54 13.48
N HIS A 113 -22.31 -4.77 13.00
CA HIS A 113 -23.06 -5.98 13.32
C HIS A 113 -24.52 -6.00 12.84
N GLN A 114 -24.89 -5.15 11.88
CA GLN A 114 -26.27 -5.10 11.33
C GLN A 114 -26.49 -6.14 10.23
N GLU A 115 -25.44 -6.55 9.52
CA GLU A 115 -25.49 -7.58 8.48
C GLU A 115 -25.33 -8.98 9.08
N THR A 116 -26.45 -9.69 9.24
CA THR A 116 -26.47 -11.03 9.86
C THR A 116 -26.32 -12.18 8.86
N GLY A 117 -26.41 -11.86 7.56
CA GLY A 117 -26.30 -12.79 6.45
C GLY A 117 -24.87 -13.12 6.03
N GLU A 118 -24.74 -13.98 5.03
CA GLU A 118 -23.48 -14.09 4.28
C GLU A 118 -23.46 -12.97 3.23
N VAL A 119 -22.45 -12.11 3.29
CA VAL A 119 -22.33 -10.93 2.44
C VAL A 119 -20.94 -10.86 1.82
N SER A 120 -20.78 -10.02 0.80
CA SER A 120 -19.48 -9.80 0.17
C SER A 120 -18.62 -8.92 1.07
N LEU A 121 -17.52 -9.47 1.57
CA LEU A 121 -16.55 -8.77 2.41
C LEU A 121 -15.46 -8.09 1.59
N MET A 122 -15.17 -8.65 0.41
CA MET A 122 -14.15 -8.13 -0.49
C MET A 122 -14.58 -8.39 -1.93
N ILE A 123 -14.49 -7.36 -2.76
CA ILE A 123 -14.72 -7.45 -4.21
C ILE A 123 -13.39 -7.14 -4.88
N THR A 124 -12.91 -8.04 -5.74
CA THR A 124 -11.60 -7.91 -6.38
C THR A 124 -11.68 -8.21 -7.87
N ARG A 125 -10.91 -7.48 -8.67
CA ARG A 125 -10.71 -7.82 -10.09
C ARG A 125 -9.73 -8.98 -10.29
N HIS A 126 -8.87 -9.24 -9.30
CA HIS A 126 -8.04 -10.43 -9.33
C HIS A 126 -8.92 -11.67 -9.19
N CYS A 127 -8.85 -12.58 -10.15
CA CYS A 127 -9.73 -13.74 -10.20
C CYS A 127 -8.92 -15.03 -10.09
N ILE A 128 -9.15 -15.81 -9.04
CA ILE A 128 -8.44 -17.09 -8.83
C ILE A 128 -8.74 -18.07 -9.98
N ARG A 129 -9.95 -18.07 -10.56
CA ARG A 129 -10.23 -18.87 -11.77
C ARG A 129 -9.33 -18.48 -12.92
N TYR A 130 -9.02 -17.20 -13.08
CA TYR A 130 -8.09 -16.74 -14.12
C TYR A 130 -6.67 -17.21 -13.83
N SER A 131 -6.19 -17.02 -12.59
CA SER A 131 -4.85 -17.45 -12.17
C SER A 131 -4.63 -18.96 -12.29
N LEU A 132 -5.69 -19.76 -12.16
CA LEU A 132 -5.64 -21.22 -12.30
C LEU A 132 -6.04 -21.71 -13.70
N SER A 133 -6.18 -20.82 -14.69
CA SER A 133 -6.60 -21.16 -16.07
C SER A 133 -7.98 -21.85 -16.17
N LEU A 134 -8.84 -21.64 -15.18
CA LEU A 134 -10.22 -22.13 -15.09
C LEU A 134 -11.25 -21.08 -15.55
N CYS A 135 -10.81 -19.96 -16.14
CA CYS A 135 -11.71 -18.88 -16.50
C CYS A 135 -12.51 -19.20 -17.78
N PRO A 136 -13.85 -19.17 -17.75
CA PRO A 136 -14.68 -19.44 -18.93
C PRO A 136 -14.51 -18.38 -20.03
N ARG A 137 -14.00 -17.18 -19.72
CA ARG A 137 -13.69 -16.16 -20.74
C ARG A 137 -12.48 -16.54 -21.60
N GLN A 138 -11.46 -17.18 -21.01
CA GLN A 138 -10.28 -17.65 -21.74
C GLN A 138 -10.59 -18.89 -22.57
N ALA A 139 -11.51 -19.74 -22.11
CA ALA A 139 -11.91 -20.96 -22.79
C ALA A 139 -12.88 -20.77 -23.98
N ARG A 140 -13.27 -19.52 -24.31
CA ARG A 140 -14.13 -19.25 -25.48
C ARG A 140 -13.37 -19.57 -26.77
N GLY A 141 -13.72 -20.68 -27.42
CA GLY A 141 -13.15 -21.11 -28.71
C GLY A 141 -12.38 -22.43 -28.66
N VAL A 142 -12.16 -22.99 -27.46
CA VAL A 142 -11.56 -24.32 -27.30
C VAL A 142 -12.67 -25.37 -27.33
N ILE A 143 -12.74 -26.15 -28.42
CA ILE A 143 -13.70 -27.23 -28.62
C ILE A 143 -13.45 -28.28 -27.52
N GLY A 144 -14.45 -28.50 -26.64
CA GLY A 144 -14.38 -29.43 -25.51
C GLY A 144 -14.45 -28.80 -24.11
N VAL A 145 -14.15 -27.51 -23.96
CA VAL A 145 -14.14 -26.82 -22.63
C VAL A 145 -15.43 -26.03 -22.37
N GLN A 146 -16.23 -25.78 -23.41
CA GLN A 146 -17.55 -25.17 -23.30
C GLN A 146 -18.54 -26.17 -22.67
N GLY A 147 -18.66 -26.14 -21.34
CA GLY A 147 -19.63 -26.93 -20.57
C GLY A 147 -19.04 -27.90 -19.55
N GLN A 148 -17.74 -28.26 -19.66
CA GLN A 148 -17.09 -29.17 -18.71
C GLN A 148 -16.50 -28.46 -17.47
N VAL A 149 -16.16 -27.18 -17.56
CA VAL A 149 -15.66 -26.41 -16.40
C VAL A 149 -16.83 -25.77 -15.65
N ARG A 150 -17.72 -26.61 -15.09
CA ARG A 150 -18.48 -26.20 -13.90
C ARG A 150 -17.47 -26.18 -12.75
N ALA A 151 -16.70 -25.10 -12.66
CA ALA A 151 -15.78 -24.91 -11.56
C ALA A 151 -16.59 -25.00 -10.26
N GLU A 152 -16.30 -26.03 -9.48
CA GLU A 152 -16.91 -26.28 -8.17
C GLU A 152 -16.81 -25.02 -7.29
N PRO A 153 -17.72 -24.85 -6.31
CA PRO A 153 -17.63 -23.75 -5.36
C PRO A 153 -16.24 -23.73 -4.72
N MET A 154 -15.48 -22.65 -4.94
CA MET A 154 -14.16 -22.51 -4.34
C MET A 154 -14.26 -21.82 -2.99
N MET A 155 -13.39 -22.23 -2.08
CA MET A 155 -13.29 -21.67 -0.73
C MET A 155 -11.86 -21.20 -0.49
N LEU A 156 -11.68 -20.01 0.09
CA LEU A 156 -10.43 -19.62 0.71
C LEU A 156 -10.38 -20.18 2.12
N VAL A 157 -9.26 -20.81 2.46
CA VAL A 157 -9.01 -21.35 3.79
C VAL A 157 -7.87 -20.56 4.42
N ASN A 158 -8.15 -19.91 5.56
CA ASN A 158 -7.15 -19.22 6.36
C ASN A 158 -7.22 -19.76 7.80
N GLY A 159 -6.36 -20.73 8.11
CA GLY A 159 -6.42 -21.46 9.38
C GLY A 159 -7.78 -22.14 9.59
N SER A 160 -8.55 -21.68 10.58
CA SER A 160 -9.89 -22.19 10.87
C SER A 160 -11.02 -21.53 10.07
N GLU A 161 -10.71 -20.49 9.30
CA GLU A 161 -11.70 -19.74 8.53
C GLU A 161 -11.85 -20.31 7.13
N LYS A 162 -13.11 -20.49 6.71
CA LYS A 162 -13.47 -20.89 5.35
C LYS A 162 -14.39 -19.83 4.76
N LEU A 163 -13.92 -19.14 3.74
CA LEU A 163 -14.66 -18.08 3.05
C LEU A 163 -15.03 -18.53 1.65
N ARG A 164 -16.28 -18.34 1.26
CA ARG A 164 -16.79 -18.81 -0.02
C ARG A 164 -16.47 -17.81 -1.12
N LEU A 165 -16.07 -18.29 -2.28
CA LEU A 165 -15.79 -17.44 -3.43
C LEU A 165 -16.95 -17.46 -4.42
N GLU A 166 -17.46 -16.28 -4.74
CA GLU A 166 -18.37 -16.07 -5.86
C GLU A 166 -17.66 -15.35 -6.99
N PHE A 167 -18.00 -15.70 -8.24
CA PHE A 167 -17.34 -15.17 -9.43
C PHE A 167 -18.37 -14.59 -10.38
N ASP A 168 -18.40 -13.27 -10.52
CA ASP A 168 -19.13 -12.60 -11.59
C ASP A 168 -18.21 -12.53 -12.83
N CYS A 169 -18.36 -13.52 -13.71
CA CYS A 169 -17.59 -13.57 -14.95
C CYS A 169 -18.01 -12.49 -15.97
N ARG A 170 -19.16 -11.83 -15.80
CA ARG A 170 -19.60 -10.75 -16.69
C ARG A 170 -18.88 -9.45 -16.33
N LYS A 171 -18.87 -9.10 -15.04
CA LYS A 171 -18.14 -7.93 -14.52
C LYS A 171 -16.64 -8.17 -14.32
N CYS A 172 -16.21 -9.43 -14.36
CA CYS A 172 -14.84 -9.86 -14.03
C CYS A 172 -14.45 -9.53 -12.60
N GLU A 173 -15.34 -9.88 -11.67
CA GLU A 173 -15.17 -9.65 -10.24
C GLU A 173 -15.22 -10.98 -9.48
N MET A 174 -14.35 -11.11 -8.49
CA MET A 174 -14.35 -12.18 -7.51
C MET A 174 -14.76 -11.59 -6.17
N HIS A 175 -15.81 -12.15 -5.60
CA HIS A 175 -16.37 -11.79 -4.32
C HIS A 175 -15.93 -12.82 -3.28
N VAL A 176 -15.31 -12.33 -2.21
CA VAL A 176 -15.04 -13.12 -1.01
C VAL A 176 -16.25 -12.97 -0.10
N MET A 177 -17.02 -14.05 0.01
CA MET A 177 -18.23 -14.13 0.80
C MET A 177 -17.88 -14.61 2.21
N GLY A 178 -18.43 -13.92 3.20
CA GLY A 178 -18.25 -14.27 4.59
C GLY A 178 -19.48 -13.94 5.41
N LYS A 179 -19.57 -14.62 6.56
CA LYS A 179 -20.63 -14.44 7.54
C LYS A 179 -20.02 -14.14 8.89
N MET A 180 -20.59 -13.17 9.60
CA MET A 180 -20.10 -12.81 10.91
C MET A 180 -20.23 -13.98 11.89
N LYS A 181 -19.18 -14.24 12.67
CA LYS A 181 -19.18 -15.31 13.67
C LYS A 181 -20.07 -14.91 14.85
N LYS A 182 -20.83 -15.87 15.38
CA LYS A 182 -21.78 -15.65 16.49
C LYS A 182 -21.14 -15.02 17.74
N HIS A 183 -19.86 -15.29 18.01
CA HIS A 183 -19.17 -14.70 19.16
C HIS A 183 -18.77 -13.24 18.93
N ILE A 184 -18.52 -12.83 17.69
CA ILE A 184 -18.21 -11.43 17.34
C ILE A 184 -19.45 -10.56 17.54
N LEU A 185 -20.63 -11.06 17.16
CA LEU A 185 -21.92 -10.39 17.41
C LEU A 185 -22.20 -10.15 18.91
N LYS A 186 -21.57 -10.92 19.81
CA LYS A 186 -21.70 -10.75 21.27
C LYS A 186 -20.73 -9.72 21.85
N THR A 187 -19.69 -9.36 21.10
CA THR A 187 -18.74 -8.32 21.47
C THR A 187 -19.32 -6.97 21.05
N SER A 188 -19.06 -5.92 21.83
CA SER A 188 -19.41 -4.56 21.42
C SER A 188 -18.69 -4.21 20.12
N PRO A 189 -19.36 -3.49 19.18
CA PRO A 189 -18.68 -2.96 18.00
C PRO A 189 -17.45 -2.14 18.39
N PRO A 190 -16.35 -2.21 17.62
CA PRO A 190 -15.13 -1.47 17.93
C PRO A 190 -15.40 0.04 17.95
N MET A 191 -15.16 0.71 19.08
CA MET A 191 -15.32 2.18 19.13
C MET A 191 -14.21 2.86 18.30
N VAL A 192 -14.60 3.79 17.43
CA VAL A 192 -13.70 4.64 16.62
C VAL A 192 -14.06 6.09 16.83
#